data_AF-A0A554KIT7-F1
#
_entry.id   AF-A0A554KIT7-F1
#
_cell.length_a   1.000
_cell.length_b   1.000
_cell.length_c   1.000
_cell.angle_alpha   90.00
_cell.angle_beta   90.00
_cell.angle_gamma   90.00
#
_symmetry.space_group_name_H-M   'P 1'
#
loop_
_entity.id
_entity.type
_entity.pdbx_description
1 polymer ?
#
loop_
_entity_poly.entity_id
_entity_poly.type
_entity_poly.pdbx_seq_one_letter_code
_entity_poly.pdbx_strand_id
1 'polypeptide(L)'
;MQSGIGITDLLKGDVKTIYRKEALARVYWWPRARWHSCARRAPFLFLPFRMVQHFLSRNARKGFTLIELLLVIGIIAILAAIVIVAINPTKQLADARNAQRRSDVNTILNAVYQYSIDNTGNLPSTITTTTKEICESKADCDSDGIHLDMLTGTYLVSLPTDPRAASTATGTDYTIVKTSGGRVTVSAPQAEQSQTIQVTR
;
A
#
# COMPACT_ATOMS: atom_id res chain seq x y z
N MET A 1 -13.81 81.15 -7.63
CA MET A 1 -14.84 80.74 -8.60
C MET A 1 -14.66 79.25 -8.85
N GLN A 2 -15.70 78.48 -8.52
CA GLN A 2 -16.18 77.24 -9.16
C GLN A 2 -15.15 76.16 -9.57
N SER A 3 -15.35 74.86 -9.36
CA SER A 3 -16.45 74.05 -8.84
C SER A 3 -15.96 72.60 -8.94
N GLY A 4 -16.21 71.76 -7.94
CA GLY A 4 -15.88 70.33 -8.00
C GLY A 4 -16.74 69.56 -9.01
N ILE A 5 -16.35 68.31 -9.29
CA ILE A 5 -17.21 67.14 -9.51
C ILE A 5 -16.40 65.90 -9.10
N GLY A 6 -16.99 65.07 -8.25
CA GLY A 6 -16.37 63.91 -7.63
C GLY A 6 -16.33 62.66 -8.50
N ILE A 7 -15.61 61.66 -7.98
CA ILE A 7 -15.37 60.34 -8.57
C ILE A 7 -16.53 59.40 -8.19
N THR A 8 -17.76 59.80 -8.50
CA THR A 8 -18.96 58.97 -8.31
C THR A 8 -19.85 59.12 -9.53
N ASP A 9 -20.33 57.98 -10.04
CA ASP A 9 -21.29 57.77 -11.14
C ASP A 9 -20.73 57.67 -12.56
N LEU A 10 -20.53 56.43 -13.04
CA LEU A 10 -21.33 55.88 -14.14
C LEU A 10 -20.97 54.41 -14.45
N LEU A 11 -22.02 53.62 -14.70
CA LEU A 11 -22.12 52.16 -14.83
C LEU A 11 -22.18 51.44 -13.47
N LYS A 12 -23.27 51.54 -12.68
CA LYS A 12 -24.67 51.20 -13.03
C LYS A 12 -24.80 49.88 -13.79
N GLY A 13 -24.68 48.79 -13.03
CA GLY A 13 -25.29 47.50 -13.31
C GLY A 13 -26.03 47.05 -12.04
N ASP A 14 -27.35 47.13 -12.10
CA ASP A 14 -28.29 47.01 -10.99
C ASP A 14 -28.34 45.62 -10.32
N VAL A 15 -28.29 45.66 -8.98
CA VAL A 15 -29.37 45.30 -8.05
C VAL A 15 -30.13 43.98 -8.27
N LYS A 16 -29.94 43.13 -7.24
CA LYS A 16 -30.90 42.19 -6.62
C LYS A 16 -31.22 40.87 -7.32
N THR A 17 -31.27 39.89 -6.42
CA THR A 17 -32.14 38.71 -6.42
C THR A 17 -31.86 37.71 -7.54
N ILE A 18 -31.21 36.60 -7.18
CA ILE A 18 -31.89 35.31 -7.05
C ILE A 18 -31.00 34.45 -6.14
N TYR A 19 -31.27 34.55 -4.84
CA TYR A 19 -31.08 33.41 -3.95
C TYR A 19 -32.11 32.37 -4.36
N ARG A 20 -31.75 31.41 -5.22
CA ARG A 20 -32.58 30.22 -5.42
C ARG A 20 -32.16 29.18 -4.39
N LYS A 21 -32.92 29.18 -3.29
CA LYS A 21 -33.04 28.04 -2.39
C LYS A 21 -33.50 26.82 -3.21
N GLU A 22 -32.67 25.80 -3.26
CA GLU A 22 -33.05 24.40 -3.49
C GLU A 22 -32.44 23.68 -2.27
N ALA A 23 -33.03 23.74 -1.07
CA ALA A 23 -34.22 22.99 -0.67
C ALA A 23 -34.16 21.51 -1.10
N LEU A 24 -33.35 20.75 -0.33
CA LEU A 24 -33.69 19.43 0.20
C LEU A 24 -34.56 18.50 -0.67
N ALA A 25 -33.89 17.61 -1.38
CA ALA A 25 -34.38 16.25 -1.66
C ALA A 25 -33.15 15.33 -1.66
N ARG A 26 -32.81 14.63 -0.55
CA ARG A 26 -33.41 13.32 -0.22
C ARG A 26 -34.07 12.72 -1.45
N VAL A 27 -33.39 11.81 -2.14
CA VAL A 27 -33.71 10.37 -2.13
C VAL A 27 -32.53 9.64 -2.78
N TYR A 28 -31.89 8.80 -1.98
CA TYR A 28 -31.05 7.70 -2.43
C TYR A 28 -31.81 6.84 -3.45
N TRP A 29 -31.43 6.88 -4.72
CA TRP A 29 -31.72 5.82 -5.69
C TRP A 29 -30.41 5.21 -6.20
N TRP A 30 -29.63 4.67 -5.26
CA TRP A 30 -28.91 3.44 -5.60
C TRP A 30 -29.97 2.35 -5.67
N PRO A 31 -30.05 1.56 -6.76
CA PRO A 31 -30.86 0.37 -6.75
C PRO A 31 -30.39 -0.47 -5.56
N ARG A 32 -31.27 -0.66 -4.56
CA ARG A 32 -31.16 -1.78 -3.65
C ARG A 32 -31.21 -3.02 -4.53
N ALA A 33 -30.05 -3.47 -4.98
CA ALA A 33 -29.85 -4.84 -5.40
C ALA A 33 -30.26 -5.67 -4.20
N ARG A 34 -31.48 -6.16 -4.35
CA ARG A 34 -32.22 -7.01 -3.45
C ARG A 34 -31.44 -8.32 -3.41
N TRP A 35 -30.45 -8.40 -2.52
CA TRP A 35 -29.82 -9.65 -2.11
C TRP A 35 -30.86 -10.45 -1.32
N HIS A 36 -31.85 -10.96 -2.05
CA HIS A 36 -32.65 -12.07 -1.59
C HIS A 36 -31.70 -13.26 -1.50
N SER A 37 -31.33 -13.60 -0.28
CA SER A 37 -31.28 -14.99 0.18
C SER A 37 -30.54 -15.96 -0.75
N CYS A 38 -29.21 -15.87 -0.81
CA CYS A 38 -28.39 -17.02 -1.20
C CYS A 38 -27.70 -17.59 0.05
N ALA A 39 -28.51 -17.95 1.05
CA ALA A 39 -28.12 -18.81 2.16
C ALA A 39 -29.18 -19.89 2.31
N ARG A 40 -29.02 -20.98 1.56
CA ARG A 40 -29.58 -22.30 1.88
C ARG A 40 -28.82 -23.37 1.11
N ARG A 41 -27.75 -23.86 1.75
CA ARG A 41 -27.62 -25.27 2.12
C ARG A 41 -28.27 -26.25 1.13
N ALA A 42 -27.54 -26.65 0.10
CA ALA A 42 -27.84 -27.86 -0.66
C ALA A 42 -27.11 -29.04 0.01
N PRO A 43 -27.81 -30.07 0.48
CA PRO A 43 -27.23 -31.23 1.11
C PRO A 43 -26.59 -32.15 0.07
N PHE A 44 -25.51 -32.79 0.49
CA PHE A 44 -25.05 -34.08 -0.01
C PHE A 44 -26.25 -35.00 -0.29
N LEU A 45 -26.56 -35.26 -1.56
CA LEU A 45 -27.44 -36.34 -1.98
C LEU A 45 -27.04 -36.80 -3.38
N PHE A 46 -26.36 -37.95 -3.39
CA PHE A 46 -26.57 -39.04 -4.34
C PHE A 46 -26.76 -38.65 -5.81
N LEU A 47 -25.65 -38.53 -6.53
CA LEU A 47 -25.62 -38.99 -7.92
C LEU A 47 -25.33 -40.49 -7.91
N PRO A 48 -26.16 -41.32 -8.56
CA PRO A 48 -25.86 -42.75 -8.70
C PRO A 48 -24.62 -42.89 -9.60
N PHE A 49 -23.56 -43.44 -9.00
CA PHE A 49 -22.45 -44.07 -9.71
C PHE A 49 -23.01 -45.22 -10.56
N ARG A 50 -23.45 -44.96 -11.78
CA ARG A 50 -23.55 -46.00 -12.81
C ARG A 50 -23.55 -45.40 -14.19
N MET A 51 -22.78 -46.06 -15.06
CA MET A 51 -22.78 -45.93 -16.52
C MET A 51 -21.71 -45.03 -17.15
N VAL A 52 -20.43 -45.38 -16.92
CA VAL A 52 -19.44 -45.48 -18.01
C VAL A 52 -18.46 -46.61 -17.68
N GLN A 53 -18.91 -47.86 -17.79
CA GLN A 53 -18.00 -49.00 -17.97
C GLN A 53 -18.21 -49.51 -19.39
N HIS A 54 -17.53 -48.93 -20.38
CA HIS A 54 -17.31 -49.63 -21.64
C HIS A 54 -16.11 -49.00 -22.37
N PHE A 55 -15.20 -49.87 -22.80
CA PHE A 55 -13.95 -49.63 -23.55
C PHE A 55 -12.72 -49.18 -22.75
N LEU A 56 -12.32 -49.99 -21.76
CA LEU A 56 -10.89 -50.20 -21.56
C LEU A 56 -10.37 -51.04 -22.74
N SER A 57 -10.07 -50.36 -23.85
CA SER A 57 -9.21 -50.91 -24.88
C SER A 57 -7.91 -51.36 -24.22
N ARG A 58 -7.67 -52.66 -24.28
CA ARG A 58 -6.51 -53.32 -23.70
C ARG A 58 -5.31 -53.08 -24.60
N ASN A 59 -4.93 -51.81 -24.77
CA ASN A 59 -3.62 -51.47 -25.31
C ASN A 59 -2.60 -52.03 -24.32
N ALA A 60 -1.72 -52.90 -24.82
CA ALA A 60 -0.57 -53.41 -24.08
C ALA A 60 0.22 -52.19 -23.57
N ARG A 61 -0.01 -51.83 -22.30
CA ARG A 61 0.71 -50.75 -21.64
C ARG A 61 2.15 -51.22 -21.55
N LYS A 62 3.00 -50.75 -22.47
CA LYS A 62 4.44 -50.88 -22.35
C LYS A 62 4.80 -50.21 -21.02
N GLY A 63 5.24 -51.02 -20.05
CA GLY A 63 5.65 -50.52 -18.75
C GLY A 63 6.89 -49.65 -18.92
N PHE A 64 6.97 -48.58 -18.13
CA PHE A 64 8.19 -47.79 -18.02
C PHE A 64 9.34 -48.72 -17.62
N THR A 65 10.41 -48.71 -18.39
CA THR A 65 11.61 -49.45 -18.01
C THR A 65 12.28 -48.73 -16.83
N LEU A 66 12.89 -49.47 -15.90
CA LEU A 66 13.57 -48.87 -14.75
C LEU A 66 14.68 -47.91 -15.18
N ILE A 67 15.35 -48.21 -16.29
CA ILE A 67 16.42 -47.37 -16.86
C ILE A 67 15.89 -46.04 -17.40
N GLU A 68 14.68 -46.03 -17.96
CA GLU A 68 14.05 -44.82 -18.51
C GLU A 68 13.68 -43.84 -17.41
N LEU A 69 13.19 -44.32 -16.26
CA LEU A 69 12.96 -43.47 -15.09
C LEU A 69 14.26 -43.03 -14.40
N LEU A 70 15.27 -43.91 -14.31
CA LEU A 70 16.55 -43.60 -13.69
C LEU A 70 17.29 -42.49 -14.44
N LEU A 71 17.29 -42.53 -15.77
CA LEU A 71 17.91 -41.50 -16.60
C LEU A 71 17.19 -40.15 -16.43
N VAL A 72 15.86 -40.14 -16.37
CA VAL A 72 15.08 -38.89 -16.23
C VAL A 72 15.37 -38.18 -14.92
N ILE A 73 15.34 -38.89 -13.79
CA ILE A 73 15.65 -38.27 -12.49
C ILE A 73 17.12 -37.82 -12.42
N GLY A 74 18.02 -38.53 -13.11
CA GLY A 74 19.43 -38.14 -13.24
C GLY A 74 19.60 -36.81 -13.98
N ILE A 75 18.94 -36.63 -15.12
CA ILE A 75 18.99 -35.36 -15.87
C ILE A 75 18.33 -34.22 -15.09
N ILE A 76 17.18 -34.46 -14.44
CA ILE A 76 16.50 -33.44 -13.62
C ILE A 76 17.41 -32.98 -12.47
N ALA A 77 18.13 -33.88 -11.81
CA ALA A 77 19.05 -33.54 -10.73
C ALA A 77 20.19 -32.62 -11.21
N ILE A 78 20.78 -32.91 -12.36
CA ILE A 78 21.87 -32.10 -12.94
C ILE A 78 21.36 -30.70 -13.33
N LEU A 79 20.21 -30.63 -14.00
CA LEU A 79 19.62 -29.34 -14.40
C LEU A 79 19.25 -28.49 -13.18
N ALA A 80 18.64 -29.09 -12.16
CA ALA A 80 18.27 -28.38 -10.93
C ALA A 80 19.49 -27.81 -10.20
N ALA A 81 20.60 -28.56 -10.13
CA ALA A 81 21.83 -28.09 -9.50
C ALA A 81 22.40 -26.83 -10.19
N ILE A 82 22.43 -26.82 -11.53
CA ILE A 82 22.93 -25.66 -12.30
C ILE A 82 22.04 -24.44 -12.06
N VAL A 83 20.72 -24.61 -12.06
CA VAL A 83 19.76 -23.50 -11.86
C VAL A 83 19.90 -22.87 -10.47
N ILE A 84 20.08 -23.67 -9.42
CA ILE A 84 20.25 -23.16 -8.05
C ILE A 84 21.53 -22.34 -7.92
N VAL A 85 22.62 -22.74 -8.57
CA VAL A 85 23.87 -21.96 -8.56
C VAL A 85 23.73 -20.68 -9.39
N ALA A 86 22.99 -20.73 -10.49
CA ALA A 86 22.77 -19.58 -11.37
C ALA A 86 21.89 -18.49 -10.71
N ILE A 87 20.92 -18.90 -9.89
CA ILE A 87 20.06 -17.99 -9.15
C ILE A 87 20.75 -17.65 -7.83
N ASN A 88 20.97 -16.36 -7.56
CA ASN A 88 21.39 -15.91 -6.23
C ASN A 88 20.14 -15.67 -5.37
N PRO A 89 19.62 -16.64 -4.58
CA PRO A 89 18.38 -16.48 -3.84
C PRO A 89 18.45 -15.34 -2.83
N THR A 90 19.62 -15.14 -2.22
CA THR A 90 19.88 -14.06 -1.26
C THR A 90 19.67 -12.69 -1.89
N LYS A 91 20.09 -12.51 -3.14
CA LYS A 91 19.91 -11.26 -3.88
C LYS A 91 18.43 -11.00 -4.17
N GLN A 92 17.68 -11.99 -4.64
CA GLN A 92 16.25 -11.83 -4.92
C GLN A 92 15.43 -11.49 -3.67
N LEU A 93 15.75 -12.11 -2.52
CA LEU A 93 15.09 -11.79 -1.25
C LEU A 93 15.40 -10.36 -0.77
N ALA A 94 16.64 -9.90 -0.98
CA ALA A 94 17.04 -8.53 -0.68
C ALA A 94 16.32 -7.52 -1.60
N ASP A 95 16.21 -7.83 -2.90
CA ASP A 95 15.50 -7.01 -3.88
C ASP A 95 14.01 -6.89 -3.52
N ALA A 96 13.36 -7.99 -3.11
CA ALA A 96 11.97 -7.99 -2.67
C ALA A 96 11.75 -7.13 -1.41
N ARG A 97 12.65 -7.22 -0.42
CA ARG A 97 12.60 -6.38 0.79
C ARG A 97 12.83 -4.90 0.47
N ASN A 98 13.77 -4.60 -0.43
CA ASN A 98 14.00 -3.24 -0.92
C ASN A 98 12.79 -2.68 -1.68
N ALA A 99 12.06 -3.51 -2.43
CA ALA A 99 10.81 -3.10 -3.06
C ALA A 99 9.72 -2.75 -2.03
N GLN A 100 9.61 -3.54 -0.95
CA GLN A 100 8.72 -3.23 0.17
C GLN A 100 9.08 -1.89 0.82
N ARG A 101 10.37 -1.67 1.16
CA ARG A 101 10.86 -0.41 1.73
C ARG A 101 10.54 0.81 0.87
N ARG A 102 10.64 0.69 -0.46
CA ARG A 102 10.26 1.77 -1.39
C ARG A 102 8.76 2.08 -1.29
N SER A 103 7.91 1.07 -1.18
CA SER A 103 6.47 1.26 -0.99
C SER A 103 6.17 1.91 0.37
N ASP A 104 6.84 1.45 1.43
CA ASP A 104 6.64 1.92 2.81
C ASP A 104 7.02 3.40 2.95
N VAL A 105 8.22 3.78 2.48
CA VAL A 105 8.70 5.17 2.47
C VAL A 105 7.73 6.09 1.73
N ASN A 106 7.21 5.66 0.57
CA ASN A 106 6.22 6.43 -0.18
C ASN A 106 4.88 6.54 0.57
N THR A 107 4.47 5.47 1.25
CA THR A 107 3.22 5.43 2.01
C THR A 107 3.26 6.39 3.20
N ILE A 108 4.35 6.36 3.97
CA ILE A 108 4.59 7.29 5.08
C ILE A 108 4.61 8.74 4.56
N LEU A 109 5.35 9.00 3.48
CA LEU A 109 5.44 10.32 2.90
C LEU A 109 4.06 10.82 2.44
N ASN A 110 3.30 9.99 1.71
CA ASN A 110 1.94 10.34 1.28
C ASN A 110 1.05 10.68 2.48
N ALA A 111 1.09 9.90 3.56
CA ALA A 111 0.30 10.18 4.76
C ALA A 111 0.65 11.53 5.40
N VAL A 112 1.95 11.85 5.49
CA VAL A 112 2.41 13.16 6.00
C VAL A 112 1.90 14.32 5.12
N TYR A 113 1.94 14.17 3.78
CA TYR A 113 1.43 15.22 2.89
C TYR A 113 -0.09 15.34 2.94
N GLN A 114 -0.83 14.24 3.04
CA GLN A 114 -2.28 14.31 3.21
C GLN A 114 -2.67 15.00 4.51
N TYR A 115 -1.97 14.70 5.61
CA TYR A 115 -2.12 15.46 6.86
C TYR A 115 -1.87 16.95 6.64
N SER A 116 -0.83 17.32 5.89
CA SER A 116 -0.54 18.73 5.63
C SER A 116 -1.64 19.43 4.84
N ILE A 117 -2.27 18.75 3.89
CA ILE A 117 -3.37 19.30 3.09
C ILE A 117 -4.57 19.61 3.99
N ASP A 118 -4.92 18.69 4.90
CA ASP A 118 -6.05 18.84 5.80
C ASP A 118 -5.77 19.85 6.93
N ASN A 119 -4.50 20.07 7.28
CA ASN A 119 -4.07 20.99 8.34
C ASN A 119 -3.55 22.34 7.80
N THR A 120 -4.14 22.84 6.70
CA THR A 120 -3.83 24.18 6.14
C THR A 120 -2.34 24.34 5.76
N GLY A 121 -1.73 23.30 5.21
CA GLY A 121 -0.32 23.27 4.82
C GLY A 121 0.67 23.05 5.97
N ASN A 122 0.20 22.84 7.20
CA ASN A 122 1.08 22.60 8.35
C ASN A 122 1.49 21.12 8.42
N LEU A 123 2.79 20.88 8.46
CA LEU A 123 3.34 19.57 8.74
C LEU A 123 3.22 19.22 10.23
N PRO A 124 3.19 17.93 10.60
CA PRO A 124 3.23 17.51 11.99
C PRO A 124 4.41 18.15 12.74
N SER A 125 4.14 18.75 13.90
CA SER A 125 5.15 19.45 14.71
C SER A 125 6.21 18.51 15.30
N THR A 126 5.93 17.21 15.31
CA THR A 126 6.86 16.17 15.76
C THR A 126 8.02 15.96 14.78
N ILE A 127 7.87 16.34 13.50
CA ILE A 127 8.92 16.20 12.49
C ILE A 127 9.91 17.37 12.61
N THR A 128 11.15 17.04 12.95
CA THR A 128 12.23 18.02 13.16
C THR A 128 13.15 18.12 11.95
N THR A 129 14.09 19.07 12.01
CA THR A 129 15.15 19.25 11.00
C THR A 129 16.32 18.29 11.15
N THR A 130 16.30 17.45 12.18
CA THR A 130 17.29 16.39 12.39
C THR A 130 16.69 15.06 11.98
N THR A 131 17.48 14.21 11.33
CA THR A 131 17.08 12.85 11.00
C THR A 131 16.86 12.07 12.28
N LYS A 132 15.63 11.64 12.50
CA LYS A 132 15.24 10.77 13.62
C LYS A 132 14.50 9.56 13.11
N GLU A 133 14.53 8.50 13.91
CA GLU A 133 13.77 7.28 13.65
C GLU A 133 12.28 7.49 13.96
N ILE A 134 11.43 6.85 13.19
CA ILE A 134 9.99 6.78 13.41
C ILE A 134 9.70 5.61 14.36
N CYS A 135 9.05 5.89 15.49
CA CYS A 135 8.66 4.85 16.43
C CYS A 135 7.37 4.15 15.97
N GLU A 136 7.17 2.90 16.35
CA GLU A 136 5.95 2.14 16.03
C GLU A 136 4.71 2.73 16.72
N SER A 137 4.88 3.20 17.96
CA SER A 137 3.83 3.86 18.71
C SER A 137 4.38 4.97 19.60
N LYS A 138 3.50 5.79 20.18
CA LYS A 138 3.88 6.83 21.14
C LYS A 138 4.45 6.25 22.45
N ALA A 139 3.98 5.08 22.87
CA ALA A 139 4.46 4.41 24.07
C ALA A 139 5.89 3.85 23.90
N ASP A 140 6.26 3.60 22.64
CA ASP A 140 7.49 2.95 22.21
C ASP A 140 8.57 3.96 21.76
N CYS A 141 8.26 5.26 21.79
CA CYS A 141 9.26 6.29 21.51
C CYS A 141 10.16 6.55 22.73
N ASP A 142 11.42 6.16 22.60
CA ASP A 142 12.50 6.74 23.42
C ASP A 142 12.69 8.23 23.12
N SER A 143 13.47 8.92 23.97
CA SER A 143 13.75 10.35 23.88
C SER A 143 14.31 10.83 22.53
N ASP A 144 14.84 9.92 21.72
CA ASP A 144 15.48 10.20 20.43
C ASP A 144 14.60 9.88 19.21
N GLY A 145 13.41 9.30 19.40
CA GLY A 145 12.48 8.93 18.33
C GLY A 145 11.37 9.95 18.07
N ILE A 146 10.73 9.86 16.92
CA ILE A 146 9.56 10.67 16.54
C ILE A 146 8.32 9.77 16.44
N HIS A 147 7.24 10.15 17.13
CA HIS A 147 5.96 9.45 17.01
C HIS A 147 5.11 10.01 15.86
N LEU A 148 4.65 9.06 15.05
CA LEU A 148 3.64 9.03 13.99
C LEU A 148 2.15 9.09 14.35
N ASP A 149 1.77 9.19 15.63
CA ASP A 149 0.42 8.82 16.10
C ASP A 149 -0.72 9.61 15.45
N MET A 150 -0.55 10.93 15.22
CA MET A 150 -1.55 11.75 14.53
C MET A 150 -1.82 11.34 13.06
N LEU A 151 -0.94 10.54 12.45
CA LEU A 151 -1.14 10.00 11.10
C LEU A 151 -1.90 8.67 11.13
N THR A 152 -1.71 7.90 12.20
CA THR A 152 -2.36 6.61 12.39
C THR A 152 -3.87 6.78 12.68
N GLY A 153 -4.71 5.94 12.08
CA GLY A 153 -6.16 6.01 12.12
C GLY A 153 -6.80 6.66 10.90
N THR A 154 -6.43 7.90 10.57
CA THR A 154 -7.09 8.67 9.49
C THR A 154 -6.36 8.57 8.15
N TYR A 155 -5.03 8.74 8.15
CA TYR A 155 -4.22 8.77 6.91
C TYR A 155 -3.48 7.46 6.67
N LEU A 156 -3.36 6.65 7.71
CA LEU A 156 -2.60 5.41 7.73
C LEU A 156 -3.25 4.42 8.71
N VAL A 157 -3.35 3.14 8.37
CA VAL A 157 -3.93 2.13 9.27
C VAL A 157 -2.95 1.81 10.42
N SER A 158 -1.68 1.63 10.10
CA SER A 158 -0.57 1.42 11.02
C SER A 158 0.72 1.88 10.35
N LEU A 159 1.73 2.23 11.15
CA LEU A 159 3.04 2.55 10.59
C LEU A 159 3.67 1.30 9.98
N PRO A 160 4.16 1.36 8.73
CA PRO A 160 4.98 0.30 8.18
C PRO A 160 6.27 0.14 8.98
N THR A 161 6.69 -1.10 9.19
CA THR A 161 7.91 -1.47 9.90
C THR A 161 8.83 -2.20 8.94
N ASP A 162 10.15 -1.97 9.02
CA ASP A 162 11.11 -2.63 8.14
C ASP A 162 10.99 -4.16 8.23
N PRO A 163 11.05 -4.90 7.10
CA PRO A 163 10.95 -6.36 7.11
C PRO A 163 12.09 -7.07 7.84
N ARG A 164 13.14 -6.35 8.24
CA ARG A 164 14.23 -6.86 9.10
C ARG A 164 14.18 -6.34 10.52
N ALA A 165 13.31 -5.38 10.84
CA ALA A 165 13.15 -4.92 12.20
C ALA A 165 12.78 -6.12 13.09
N ALA A 166 13.43 -6.23 14.24
CA ALA A 166 13.05 -7.25 15.21
C ALA A 166 11.62 -6.96 15.69
N SER A 167 10.80 -7.99 15.87
CA SER A 167 9.42 -7.85 16.38
C SER A 167 9.33 -7.33 17.83
N THR A 168 10.46 -7.03 18.45
CA THR A 168 10.61 -6.41 19.77
C THR A 168 11.27 -5.03 19.70
N ALA A 169 11.54 -4.52 18.49
CA ALA A 169 12.07 -3.18 18.30
C ALA A 169 10.98 -2.16 18.59
N THR A 170 11.29 -1.17 19.43
CA THR A 170 10.45 -0.01 19.73
C THR A 170 10.29 0.92 18.50
N GLY A 171 11.13 0.73 17.48
CA GLY A 171 11.23 1.54 16.27
C GLY A 171 10.87 0.79 14.98
N THR A 172 10.49 1.56 13.95
CA THR A 172 10.14 1.03 12.63
C THR A 172 11.34 0.84 11.70
N ASP A 173 12.55 1.23 12.13
CA ASP A 173 13.79 1.33 11.34
C ASP A 173 13.72 2.30 10.14
N TYR A 174 12.63 3.05 9.99
CA TYR A 174 12.51 4.15 9.03
C TYR A 174 12.85 5.48 9.68
N THR A 175 13.45 6.38 8.91
CA THR A 175 13.84 7.71 9.39
C THR A 175 13.14 8.81 8.61
N ILE A 176 12.86 9.91 9.30
CA ILE A 176 12.20 11.09 8.72
C ILE A 176 12.95 12.36 9.10
N VAL A 177 13.02 13.30 8.17
CA VAL A 177 13.60 14.62 8.39
C VAL A 177 12.88 15.67 7.54
N LYS A 178 12.74 16.86 8.10
CA LYS A 178 12.23 18.03 7.38
C LYS A 178 13.37 18.99 7.04
N THR A 179 13.48 19.41 5.79
CA THR A 179 14.39 20.49 5.40
C THR A 179 13.82 21.85 5.85
N SER A 180 14.68 22.85 6.07
CA SER A 180 14.28 24.23 6.38
C SER A 180 13.27 24.83 5.38
N GLY A 181 13.31 24.37 4.12
CA GLY A 181 12.35 24.74 3.07
C GLY A 181 10.99 24.02 3.11
N GLY A 182 10.67 23.28 4.18
CA GLY A 182 9.38 22.62 4.34
C GLY A 182 9.22 21.29 3.61
N ARG A 183 10.29 20.78 2.98
CA ARG A 183 10.32 19.49 2.30
C ARG A 183 10.53 18.36 3.30
N VAL A 184 9.78 17.27 3.18
CA VAL A 184 9.93 16.09 4.04
C VAL A 184 10.68 15.02 3.27
N THR A 185 11.69 14.44 3.89
CA THR A 185 12.43 13.28 3.37
C THR A 185 12.21 12.12 4.31
N VAL A 186 11.78 10.99 3.74
CA VAL A 186 11.70 9.71 4.46
C VAL A 186 12.73 8.77 3.84
N SER A 187 13.50 8.09 4.67
CA SER A 187 14.62 7.25 4.26
C SER A 187 14.60 5.91 4.97
N ALA A 188 14.95 4.85 4.24
CA ALA A 188 15.16 3.50 4.75
C ALA A 188 16.66 3.21 4.88
N PRO A 189 17.28 3.40 6.05
CA PRO A 189 18.72 3.20 6.26
C PRO A 189 19.15 1.74 6.12
N GLN A 190 18.26 0.78 6.41
CA GLN A 190 18.52 -0.66 6.31
C GLN A 190 18.38 -1.23 4.88
N ALA A 191 18.47 -0.38 3.86
CA ALA A 191 18.42 -0.81 2.47
C ALA A 191 19.59 -1.74 2.13
N GLU A 192 19.28 -2.89 1.53
CA GLU A 192 20.26 -3.93 1.25
C GLU A 192 21.00 -3.68 -0.06
N GLN A 193 22.15 -4.33 -0.24
CA GLN A 193 22.99 -4.24 -1.45
C GLN A 193 23.54 -2.83 -1.75
N SER A 194 23.80 -2.04 -0.70
CA SER A 194 24.32 -0.68 -0.83
C SER A 194 23.41 0.25 -1.65
N GLN A 195 22.11 -0.05 -1.72
CA GLN A 195 21.13 0.87 -2.30
C GLN A 195 20.75 1.94 -1.30
N THR A 196 20.49 3.15 -1.78
CA THR A 196 19.87 4.21 -0.97
C THR A 196 18.41 4.34 -1.37
N ILE A 197 17.51 4.13 -0.41
CA ILE A 197 16.06 4.29 -0.61
C ILE A 197 15.62 5.48 0.23
N GLN A 198 15.37 6.60 -0.44
CA GLN A 198 14.86 7.82 0.16
C GLN A 198 13.92 8.52 -0.82
N VAL A 199 12.88 9.16 -0.30
CA VAL A 199 11.95 9.95 -1.09
C VAL A 199 11.75 11.29 -0.41
N THR A 200 11.86 12.36 -1.19
CA THR A 200 11.64 13.74 -0.75
C THR A 200 10.51 14.34 -1.56
N ARG A 201 9.64 15.12 -0.93
CA ARG A 201 8.59 15.89 -1.61
C ARG A 201 8.53 17.34 -1.16
#